data_AF-A0A813Y9B3-F1
#
_entry.id   AF-A0A813Y9B3-F1
#
_cell.length_a   1.000
_cell.length_b   1.000
_cell.length_c   1.000
_cell.angle_alpha   90.00
_cell.angle_beta   90.00
_cell.angle_gamma   90.00
#
_symmetry.space_group_name_H-M   'P 1'
#
loop_
_entity.id
_entity.type
_entity.pdbx_description
1 polymer ?
#
loop_
_entity_poly.entity_id
_entity_poly.type
_entity_poly.pdbx_seq_one_letter_code
_entity_poly.pdbx_strand_id
1 'polypeptide(L)'
;MTITNTSIKNNIDHLINAKINGYYVLGKNNSQLVRNQLDHLGFNRYDSLPIGGVKFNWITRNADIDWKTYDSNFQILNHIYNERQLSNKGLLLTNLRDYEMIMLKNNRVNGISLSNNDNYLLLKTFLPETYLLDNVNDRISFMKKFKEGSTWICKPVGLSCGREIFIFRSQQQLENLLNEYHKNTRNNHYYTLYYNRLVQKYIENPLLINKHKFDIRTYLLCICISNQILCFAAQTGYLRLSMYEYNLENMNKFIHLTNQSIQIKNKDFSSLKHNTGMTMEEFNEYFNKYIQPNMPYINKDWVFNQLLEKITKILNQVADSVRNKLSIREGCFGFYGVDILIDEKLNCWLLEINSGPTLDMTNAALEKVIPMCLNAAINIVIESLNNYRSLGSIFPLRSSNIFKYLLPSDHSTLSPIISNHIPIFTSMNSHCIDLTPGVLVSSHHYRRLSSLLPSKSPNHLSKPVLKKIKSTQKKSKSITRQSQSIVHNVISKRDREHLSHQLTEFIRMNNKSLTSNSRLHD
;
A
#
# COMPACT_ATOMS: atom_id res chain seq x y z
N MET A 1 -5.29 -24.09 -54.25
CA MET A 1 -5.28 -22.83 -53.47
C MET A 1 -4.20 -22.95 -52.41
N THR A 2 -3.00 -22.50 -52.72
CA THR A 2 -1.87 -22.42 -51.80
C THR A 2 -2.05 -21.16 -50.96
N ILE A 3 -2.62 -21.30 -49.76
CA ILE A 3 -2.60 -20.21 -48.77
C ILE A 3 -1.12 -20.03 -48.40
N THR A 4 -0.53 -18.92 -48.81
CA THR A 4 0.89 -18.63 -48.56
C THR A 4 1.10 -18.46 -47.05
N ASN A 5 2.20 -19.03 -46.51
CA ASN A 5 2.58 -18.90 -45.10
C ASN A 5 2.62 -17.42 -44.64
N THR A 6 2.84 -16.48 -45.55
CA THR A 6 2.81 -15.03 -45.32
C THR A 6 1.41 -14.49 -45.01
N SER A 7 0.35 -15.01 -45.64
CA SER A 7 -1.04 -14.62 -45.35
C SER A 7 -1.49 -15.12 -43.97
N ILE A 8 -1.12 -16.34 -43.62
CA ILE A 8 -1.37 -16.93 -42.29
C ILE A 8 -0.58 -16.16 -41.23
N LYS A 9 0.70 -15.87 -41.48
CA LYS A 9 1.54 -15.10 -40.56
C LYS A 9 1.04 -13.67 -40.37
N ASN A 10 0.63 -12.98 -41.43
CA ASN A 10 0.05 -11.64 -41.32
C ASN A 10 -1.31 -11.63 -40.60
N ASN A 11 -2.15 -12.65 -40.80
CA ASN A 11 -3.41 -12.79 -40.05
C ASN A 11 -3.17 -13.12 -38.57
N ILE A 12 -2.18 -13.97 -38.28
CA ILE A 12 -1.74 -14.28 -36.93
C ILE A 12 -1.15 -13.02 -36.27
N ASP A 13 -0.30 -12.26 -36.95
CA ASP A 13 0.28 -11.00 -36.46
C ASP A 13 -0.81 -9.94 -36.23
N HIS A 14 -1.86 -9.89 -37.07
CA HIS A 14 -3.00 -8.99 -36.88
C HIS A 14 -3.90 -9.43 -35.71
N LEU A 15 -4.02 -10.73 -35.44
CA LEU A 15 -4.72 -11.30 -34.28
C LEU A 15 -3.91 -11.16 -32.98
N ILE A 16 -2.58 -11.27 -33.06
CA ILE A 16 -1.62 -11.01 -31.97
C ILE A 16 -1.66 -9.53 -31.58
N ASN A 17 -1.83 -8.62 -32.55
CA ASN A 17 -1.86 -7.17 -32.32
C ASN A 17 -3.27 -6.59 -32.10
N ALA A 18 -4.32 -7.41 -32.15
CA ALA A 18 -5.67 -6.95 -31.88
C ALA A 18 -5.81 -6.61 -30.39
N LYS A 19 -5.67 -5.33 -30.04
CA LYS A 19 -5.95 -4.79 -28.71
C LYS A 19 -7.46 -4.94 -28.42
N ILE A 20 -7.83 -6.04 -27.77
CA ILE A 20 -9.22 -6.38 -27.49
C ILE A 20 -9.73 -5.58 -26.29
N ASN A 21 -10.71 -4.70 -26.53
CA ASN A 21 -11.44 -4.01 -25.48
C ASN A 21 -12.41 -4.96 -24.75
N GLY A 22 -11.83 -5.85 -23.97
CA GLY A 22 -12.53 -6.87 -23.19
C GLY A 22 -11.81 -7.15 -21.87
N TYR A 23 -12.26 -8.18 -21.18
CA TYR A 23 -11.67 -8.61 -19.93
C TYR A 23 -11.52 -10.13 -19.81
N TYR A 24 -10.60 -10.54 -18.96
CA TYR A 24 -10.32 -11.92 -18.59
C TYR A 24 -10.19 -12.02 -17.08
N VAL A 25 -10.95 -12.93 -16.46
CA VAL A 25 -10.93 -13.15 -15.01
C VAL A 25 -10.59 -14.60 -14.70
N LEU A 26 -9.41 -14.82 -14.12
CA LEU A 26 -8.92 -16.11 -13.65
C LEU A 26 -8.99 -16.20 -12.13
N GLY A 27 -9.95 -16.95 -11.59
CA GLY A 27 -10.06 -17.09 -10.14
C GLY A 27 -11.34 -17.68 -9.56
N LYS A 28 -11.23 -18.15 -8.30
CA LYS A 28 -12.33 -18.71 -7.49
C LYS A 28 -12.72 -17.82 -6.28
N ASN A 29 -11.99 -16.75 -5.97
CA ASN A 29 -12.26 -15.84 -4.84
C ASN A 29 -13.44 -14.90 -5.16
N ASN A 30 -14.66 -15.45 -5.26
CA ASN A 30 -15.88 -14.76 -5.66
C ASN A 30 -15.70 -13.84 -6.88
N SER A 31 -14.98 -14.34 -7.89
CA SER A 31 -14.60 -13.59 -9.10
C SER A 31 -15.78 -13.07 -9.91
N GLN A 32 -16.99 -13.57 -9.64
CA GLN A 32 -18.22 -13.10 -10.25
C GLN A 32 -18.51 -11.63 -9.95
N LEU A 33 -18.14 -11.12 -8.77
CA LEU A 33 -18.30 -9.69 -8.45
C LEU A 33 -17.51 -8.80 -9.42
N VAL A 34 -16.28 -9.21 -9.74
CA VAL A 34 -15.44 -8.51 -10.71
C VAL A 34 -16.06 -8.58 -12.11
N ARG A 35 -16.55 -9.76 -12.53
CA ARG A 35 -17.22 -9.93 -13.83
C ARG A 35 -18.43 -9.01 -13.94
N ASN A 36 -19.32 -9.02 -12.94
CA ASN A 36 -20.52 -8.18 -12.91
C ASN A 36 -20.18 -6.69 -13.08
N GLN A 37 -19.13 -6.21 -12.41
CA GLN A 37 -18.72 -4.82 -12.54
C GLN A 37 -18.15 -4.51 -13.94
N LEU A 38 -17.34 -5.40 -14.50
CA LEU A 38 -16.76 -5.21 -15.83
C LEU A 38 -17.82 -5.31 -16.95
N ASP A 39 -18.81 -6.20 -16.79
CA ASP A 39 -19.98 -6.30 -17.66
C ASP A 39 -20.80 -5.00 -17.61
N HIS A 40 -21.04 -4.46 -16.42
CA HIS A 40 -21.72 -3.17 -16.24
C HIS A 40 -20.98 -2.00 -16.89
N LEU A 41 -19.64 -2.05 -16.90
CA LEU A 41 -18.78 -1.08 -17.58
C LEU A 41 -18.67 -1.31 -19.09
N GLY A 42 -19.36 -2.31 -19.65
CA GLY A 42 -19.42 -2.58 -21.09
C GLY A 42 -18.18 -3.28 -21.66
N PHE A 43 -17.37 -3.94 -20.83
CA PHE A 43 -16.27 -4.76 -21.33
C PHE A 43 -16.79 -6.12 -21.81
N ASN A 44 -16.29 -6.58 -22.95
CA ASN A 44 -16.60 -7.92 -23.45
C ASN A 44 -15.85 -8.99 -22.65
N ARG A 45 -16.57 -10.00 -22.16
CA ARG A 45 -16.00 -11.14 -21.42
C ARG A 45 -15.27 -12.12 -22.34
N TYR A 46 -14.10 -12.59 -21.91
CA TYR A 46 -13.39 -13.70 -22.52
C TYR A 46 -13.10 -14.79 -21.46
N ASP A 47 -13.46 -16.04 -21.77
CA ASP A 47 -13.26 -17.17 -20.86
C ASP A 47 -11.85 -17.79 -20.99
N SER A 48 -11.14 -17.51 -22.08
CA SER A 48 -9.74 -17.85 -22.30
C SER A 48 -8.97 -16.61 -22.73
N LEU A 49 -7.72 -16.46 -22.28
CA LEU A 49 -6.90 -15.31 -22.63
C LEU A 49 -6.54 -15.36 -24.14
N PRO A 50 -6.94 -14.35 -24.94
CA PRO A 50 -6.58 -14.27 -26.36
C PRO A 50 -5.06 -14.06 -26.55
N ILE A 51 -4.55 -14.39 -27.74
CA ILE A 51 -3.11 -14.31 -28.06
C ILE A 51 -2.55 -12.87 -27.94
N GLY A 52 -3.37 -11.85 -28.22
CA GLY A 52 -3.04 -10.42 -28.01
C GLY A 52 -3.42 -9.86 -26.62
N GLY A 53 -3.94 -10.72 -25.75
CA GLY A 53 -4.47 -10.33 -24.44
C GLY A 53 -5.75 -9.48 -24.53
N VAL A 54 -6.21 -9.05 -23.36
CA VAL A 54 -7.38 -8.17 -23.20
C VAL A 54 -7.00 -6.94 -22.39
N LYS A 55 -7.82 -5.88 -22.50
CA LYS A 55 -7.61 -4.63 -21.79
C LYS A 55 -7.61 -4.81 -20.27
N PHE A 56 -8.52 -5.60 -19.70
CA PHE A 56 -8.61 -5.77 -18.23
C PHE A 56 -8.40 -7.22 -17.80
N ASN A 57 -7.39 -7.45 -16.96
CA ASN A 57 -7.04 -8.78 -16.46
C ASN A 57 -7.20 -8.80 -14.93
N TRP A 58 -8.01 -9.74 -14.45
CA TRP A 58 -8.12 -10.04 -13.02
C TRP A 58 -7.65 -11.46 -12.76
N ILE A 59 -6.46 -11.59 -12.18
CA ILE A 59 -5.79 -12.86 -11.90
C ILE A 59 -5.75 -13.06 -10.38
N THR A 60 -5.93 -14.29 -9.90
CA THR A 60 -5.97 -14.54 -8.44
C THR A 60 -4.60 -14.60 -7.81
N ARG A 61 -3.63 -15.23 -8.49
CA ARG A 61 -2.26 -15.39 -7.97
C ARG A 61 -1.30 -14.66 -8.88
N ASN A 62 -0.41 -13.88 -8.28
CA ASN A 62 0.68 -13.22 -9.00
C ASN A 62 1.57 -14.22 -9.78
N ALA A 63 1.72 -15.44 -9.26
CA ALA A 63 2.46 -16.52 -9.91
C ALA A 63 1.81 -17.05 -11.21
N ASP A 64 0.52 -16.77 -11.44
CA ASP A 64 -0.19 -17.16 -12.67
C ASP A 64 -0.05 -16.12 -13.79
N ILE A 65 0.73 -15.06 -13.56
CA ILE A 65 0.92 -13.95 -14.49
C ILE A 65 2.20 -14.17 -15.28
N ASP A 66 2.09 -14.17 -16.60
CA ASP A 66 3.26 -14.05 -17.47
C ASP A 66 3.66 -12.58 -17.63
N TRP A 67 4.59 -12.17 -16.77
CA TRP A 67 5.11 -10.81 -16.76
C TRP A 67 5.96 -10.44 -17.98
N LYS A 68 6.31 -11.39 -18.86
CA LYS A 68 7.05 -11.14 -20.11
C LYS A 68 6.14 -10.67 -21.24
N THR A 69 4.87 -11.09 -21.22
CA THR A 69 3.86 -10.78 -22.25
C THR A 69 2.94 -9.63 -21.87
N TYR A 70 3.07 -9.10 -20.65
CA TYR A 70 2.31 -7.94 -20.18
C TYR A 70 2.63 -6.65 -20.97
N ASP A 71 1.63 -6.06 -21.64
CA ASP A 71 1.73 -4.76 -22.34
C ASP A 71 1.22 -3.62 -21.44
N SER A 72 2.14 -2.90 -20.81
CA SER A 72 1.84 -1.77 -19.91
C SER A 72 1.14 -0.58 -20.60
N ASN A 73 1.24 -0.47 -21.93
CA ASN A 73 0.60 0.63 -22.67
C ASN A 73 -0.89 0.36 -22.92
N PHE A 74 -1.34 -0.87 -22.71
CA PHE A 74 -2.70 -1.29 -23.05
C PHE A 74 -3.42 -1.92 -21.86
N GLN A 75 -2.81 -2.93 -21.26
CA GLN A 75 -3.44 -3.80 -20.29
C GLN A 75 -3.55 -3.14 -18.91
N ILE A 76 -4.53 -3.61 -18.16
CA ILE A 76 -4.79 -3.31 -16.76
C ILE A 76 -4.72 -4.65 -16.01
N LEU A 77 -4.00 -4.69 -14.90
CA LEU A 77 -3.73 -5.92 -14.17
C LEU A 77 -3.78 -5.70 -12.65
N ASN A 78 -4.54 -6.54 -11.94
CA ASN A 78 -4.80 -6.42 -10.49
C ASN A 78 -3.66 -6.89 -9.58
N HIS A 79 -2.40 -6.81 -10.03
CA HIS A 79 -1.23 -7.09 -9.22
C HIS A 79 -0.11 -6.07 -9.46
N ILE A 80 0.61 -5.74 -8.38
CA ILE A 80 1.94 -5.12 -8.45
C ILE A 80 2.98 -6.24 -8.32
N TYR A 81 3.97 -6.28 -9.21
CA TYR A 81 4.92 -7.41 -9.33
C TYR A 81 5.51 -7.86 -7.99
N ASN A 82 6.02 -6.93 -7.18
CA ASN A 82 6.62 -7.21 -5.87
C ASN A 82 5.74 -6.75 -4.69
N GLU A 83 4.41 -6.86 -4.81
CA GLU A 83 3.41 -6.48 -3.78
C GLU A 83 3.62 -7.10 -2.38
N ARG A 84 4.48 -8.12 -2.27
CA ARG A 84 4.93 -8.68 -0.99
C ARG A 84 5.59 -7.64 -0.09
N GLN A 85 6.11 -6.53 -0.63
CA GLN A 85 6.61 -5.40 0.17
C GLN A 85 5.55 -4.81 1.12
N LEU A 86 4.26 -4.93 0.74
CA LEU A 86 3.11 -4.54 1.56
C LEU A 86 2.50 -5.73 2.31
N SER A 87 2.32 -6.86 1.61
CA SER A 87 1.48 -7.95 2.09
C SER A 87 2.20 -9.01 2.93
N ASN A 88 3.53 -9.06 2.87
CA ASN A 88 4.32 -9.94 3.73
C ASN A 88 4.62 -9.24 5.06
N LYS A 89 4.25 -9.87 6.18
CA LYS A 89 4.32 -9.24 7.51
C LYS A 89 5.73 -8.81 7.90
N GLY A 90 6.75 -9.57 7.49
CA GLY A 90 8.14 -9.28 7.78
C GLY A 90 8.67 -8.13 6.95
N LEU A 91 8.41 -8.14 5.64
CA LEU A 91 8.76 -7.01 4.76
C LEU A 91 8.04 -5.73 5.18
N LEU A 92 6.74 -5.80 5.51
CA LEU A 92 5.99 -4.65 6.00
C LEU A 92 6.63 -4.05 7.27
N LEU A 93 6.97 -4.89 8.25
CA LEU A 93 7.66 -4.44 9.47
C LEU A 93 9.00 -3.77 9.16
N THR A 94 9.84 -4.40 8.33
CA THR A 94 11.14 -3.85 7.94
C THR A 94 10.98 -2.52 7.20
N ASN A 95 10.02 -2.42 6.28
CA ASN A 95 9.76 -1.21 5.52
C ASN A 95 9.33 -0.05 6.43
N LEU A 96 8.45 -0.32 7.39
CA LEU A 96 8.03 0.66 8.38
C LEU A 96 9.18 1.12 9.29
N ARG A 97 10.02 0.20 9.78
CA ARG A 97 11.20 0.51 10.60
C ARG A 97 12.23 1.34 9.84
N ASP A 98 12.51 1.00 8.59
CA ASP A 98 13.41 1.77 7.73
C ASP A 98 12.91 3.20 7.56
N TYR A 99 11.60 3.36 7.30
CA TYR A 99 10.97 4.65 7.14
C TYR A 99 11.05 5.49 8.41
N GLU A 100 10.73 4.92 9.59
CA GLU A 100 10.89 5.58 10.88
C GLU A 100 12.33 6.05 11.10
N MET A 101 13.34 5.19 10.83
CA MET A 101 14.74 5.58 10.95
C MET A 101 15.11 6.74 10.03
N ILE A 102 14.65 6.75 8.78
CA ILE A 102 14.90 7.85 7.84
C ILE A 102 14.27 9.14 8.35
N MET A 103 13.01 9.10 8.79
CA MET A 103 12.32 10.29 9.29
C MET A 103 12.94 10.84 10.57
N LEU A 104 13.35 9.97 11.51
CA LEU A 104 14.04 10.39 12.72
C LEU A 104 15.41 11.03 12.42
N LYS A 105 16.15 10.51 11.43
CA LYS A 105 17.42 11.12 10.98
C LYS A 105 17.18 12.49 10.35
N ASN A 106 16.20 12.61 9.45
CA ASN A 106 15.88 13.87 8.78
C ASN A 106 15.41 14.95 9.77
N ASN A 107 14.55 14.59 10.74
CA ASN A 107 14.08 15.54 11.76
C ASN A 107 15.23 16.02 12.66
N ARG A 108 16.18 15.14 13.02
CA ARG A 108 17.39 15.53 13.77
C ARG A 108 18.26 16.50 12.98
N VAL A 109 18.48 16.24 11.69
CA VAL A 109 19.28 17.10 10.81
C VAL A 109 18.62 18.48 10.63
N ASN A 110 17.29 18.51 10.51
CA ASN A 110 16.54 19.75 10.28
C ASN A 110 16.14 20.50 11.56
N GLY A 111 16.50 20.01 12.75
CA GLY A 111 16.15 20.63 14.03
C GLY A 111 14.64 20.66 14.33
N ILE A 112 13.86 19.78 13.72
CA ILE A 112 12.40 19.73 13.88
C ILE A 112 12.06 18.83 15.07
N SER A 113 11.35 19.39 16.07
CA SER A 113 10.82 18.60 17.18
C SER A 113 9.78 17.60 16.68
N LEU A 114 9.88 16.34 17.16
CA LEU A 114 8.88 15.30 16.90
C LEU A 114 7.47 15.68 17.34
N SER A 115 7.35 16.62 18.30
CA SER A 115 6.07 17.17 18.76
C SER A 115 5.36 18.06 17.74
N ASN A 116 6.07 18.55 16.72
CA ASN A 116 5.57 19.59 15.80
C ASN A 116 5.33 19.05 14.38
N ASN A 117 5.52 17.75 14.15
CA ASN A 117 5.31 17.14 12.85
C ASN A 117 4.02 16.31 12.88
N ASP A 118 2.89 16.98 12.69
CA ASP A 118 1.54 16.39 12.64
C ASP A 118 1.40 15.29 11.55
N ASN A 119 2.40 15.17 10.68
CA ASN A 119 2.41 14.33 9.48
C ASN A 119 3.06 12.97 9.72
N TYR A 120 3.77 12.77 10.84
CA TYR A 120 4.51 11.53 11.11
C TYR A 120 4.02 10.85 12.39
N LEU A 121 3.66 9.57 12.29
CA LEU A 121 3.28 8.74 13.42
C LEU A 121 4.46 7.86 13.86
N LEU A 122 4.79 7.88 15.15
CA LEU A 122 5.75 6.93 15.72
C LEU A 122 5.19 5.50 15.60
N LEU A 123 6.01 4.53 15.18
CA LEU A 123 5.53 3.16 14.95
C LEU A 123 4.82 2.56 16.16
N LYS A 124 5.34 2.82 17.37
CA LYS A 124 4.76 2.36 18.63
C LYS A 124 3.32 2.84 18.91
N THR A 125 2.82 3.82 18.16
CA THR A 125 1.47 4.39 18.33
C THR A 125 0.41 3.71 17.48
N PHE A 126 0.83 2.93 16.47
CA PHE A 126 -0.10 2.25 15.56
C PHE A 126 0.34 0.83 15.17
N LEU A 127 1.52 0.37 15.56
CA LEU A 127 1.99 -0.99 15.34
C LEU A 127 2.30 -1.62 16.71
N PRO A 128 1.69 -2.76 17.06
CA PRO A 128 2.03 -3.45 18.29
C PRO A 128 3.50 -3.87 18.27
N GLU A 129 4.12 -3.93 19.44
CA GLU A 129 5.54 -4.32 19.57
C GLU A 129 5.76 -5.68 18.89
N THR A 130 6.63 -5.73 17.89
CA THR A 130 6.77 -6.89 16.99
C THR A 130 8.25 -7.19 16.74
N TYR A 131 8.59 -8.47 16.70
CA TYR A 131 9.95 -8.98 16.47
C TYR A 131 9.95 -10.11 15.44
N LEU A 132 10.90 -10.09 14.51
CA LEU A 132 11.15 -11.18 13.57
C LEU A 132 12.03 -12.24 14.22
N LEU A 133 11.50 -13.45 14.38
CA LEU A 133 12.25 -14.52 15.04
C LEU A 133 13.40 -15.05 14.17
N ASP A 134 13.40 -14.81 12.86
CA ASP A 134 14.54 -15.14 11.99
C ASP A 134 15.72 -14.18 12.18
N ASN A 135 15.46 -12.97 12.67
CA ASN A 135 16.49 -11.98 12.90
C ASN A 135 17.07 -12.14 14.30
N VAL A 136 18.38 -12.37 14.39
CA VAL A 136 19.10 -12.62 15.65
C VAL A 136 18.94 -11.45 16.64
N ASN A 137 19.02 -10.21 16.17
CA ASN A 137 18.91 -9.03 17.02
C ASN A 137 17.50 -8.84 17.57
N ASP A 138 16.49 -9.11 16.74
CA ASP A 138 15.09 -9.11 17.16
C ASP A 138 14.82 -10.22 18.18
N ARG A 139 15.39 -11.42 18.01
CA ARG A 139 15.32 -12.48 19.03
C ARG A 139 15.91 -12.04 20.36
N ILE A 140 17.14 -11.51 20.35
CA ILE A 140 17.80 -11.04 21.57
C ILE A 140 16.96 -9.94 22.24
N SER A 141 16.43 -9.01 21.45
CA SER A 141 15.59 -7.91 21.96
C SER A 141 14.29 -8.41 22.54
N PHE A 142 13.62 -9.36 21.87
CA PHE A 142 12.44 -10.03 22.35
C PHE A 142 12.72 -10.75 23.67
N MET A 143 13.78 -11.55 23.76
CA MET A 143 14.13 -12.30 24.99
C MET A 143 14.41 -11.38 26.18
N LYS A 144 15.02 -10.20 25.96
CA LYS A 144 15.23 -9.20 27.01
C LYS A 144 13.93 -8.54 27.48
N LYS A 145 12.93 -8.44 26.60
CA LYS A 145 11.67 -7.75 26.84
C LYS A 145 10.57 -8.67 27.35
N PHE A 146 10.61 -9.93 26.93
CA PHE A 146 9.63 -10.95 27.27
C PHE A 146 9.60 -11.15 28.79
N LYS A 147 8.39 -11.22 29.33
CA LYS A 147 8.15 -11.52 30.74
C LYS A 147 7.19 -12.68 30.81
N GLU A 148 7.48 -13.63 31.69
CA GLU A 148 6.61 -14.76 31.93
C GLU A 148 5.20 -14.28 32.33
N GLY A 149 4.17 -14.90 31.75
CA GLY A 149 2.77 -14.48 31.91
C GLY A 149 2.32 -13.36 30.95
N SER A 150 3.23 -12.64 30.30
CA SER A 150 2.83 -11.63 29.30
C SER A 150 2.28 -12.29 28.04
N THR A 151 1.17 -11.79 27.48
CA THR A 151 0.53 -12.44 26.32
C THR A 151 1.13 -11.95 25.01
N TRP A 152 1.52 -12.89 24.14
CA TRP A 152 2.09 -12.64 22.81
C TRP A 152 1.43 -13.55 21.78
N ILE A 153 1.43 -13.10 20.52
CA ILE A 153 0.91 -13.84 19.38
C ILE A 153 2.04 -14.12 18.39
N CYS A 154 2.23 -15.40 18.05
CA CYS A 154 3.19 -15.82 17.04
C CYS A 154 2.48 -16.03 15.71
N LYS A 155 3.02 -15.43 14.65
CA LYS A 155 2.43 -15.46 13.30
C LYS A 155 3.47 -15.90 12.28
N PRO A 156 3.13 -16.80 11.34
CA PRO A 156 3.94 -17.01 10.15
C PRO A 156 3.95 -15.75 9.28
N VAL A 157 5.13 -15.36 8.80
CA VAL A 157 5.36 -14.13 8.03
C VAL A 157 4.73 -14.20 6.63
N GLY A 158 4.72 -15.38 6.02
CA GLY A 158 4.24 -15.61 4.65
C GLY A 158 2.82 -16.18 4.52
N LEU A 159 2.11 -16.45 5.62
CA LEU A 159 0.75 -17.00 5.57
C LEU A 159 -0.30 -15.96 5.99
N SER A 160 -1.53 -16.24 5.57
CA SER A 160 -2.74 -15.44 5.83
C SER A 160 -3.88 -16.33 6.33
N CYS A 161 -5.06 -15.74 6.57
CA CYS A 161 -6.29 -16.44 6.96
C CYS A 161 -6.24 -17.09 8.36
N GLY A 162 -5.41 -16.57 9.26
CA GLY A 162 -5.26 -17.07 10.62
C GLY A 162 -4.57 -18.43 10.74
N ARG A 163 -3.98 -18.94 9.65
CA ARG A 163 -3.30 -20.24 9.64
C ARG A 163 -2.06 -20.20 10.53
N GLU A 164 -1.92 -21.23 11.37
CA GLU A 164 -0.75 -21.49 12.22
C GLU A 164 -0.39 -20.36 13.20
N ILE A 165 -1.35 -19.48 13.47
CA ILE A 165 -1.24 -18.47 14.51
C ILE A 165 -1.54 -19.13 15.85
N PHE A 166 -0.72 -18.81 16.85
CA PHE A 166 -0.97 -19.22 18.23
C PHE A 166 -0.62 -18.09 19.19
N ILE A 167 -1.26 -18.11 20.35
CA ILE A 167 -1.03 -17.18 21.45
C ILE A 167 -0.27 -17.95 22.54
N PHE A 168 0.71 -17.30 23.16
CA PHE A 168 1.53 -17.90 24.21
C PHE A 168 1.78 -16.90 25.34
N ARG A 169 2.05 -17.42 26.53
CA ARG A 169 2.38 -16.64 27.74
C ARG A 169 3.68 -17.06 28.41
N SER A 170 4.24 -18.21 28.01
CA SER A 170 5.52 -18.71 28.50
C SER A 170 6.51 -18.99 27.38
N GLN A 171 7.80 -18.91 27.70
CA GLN A 171 8.85 -19.31 26.76
C GLN A 171 8.71 -20.79 26.38
N GLN A 172 8.41 -21.65 27.36
CA GLN A 172 8.23 -23.08 27.14
C GLN A 172 7.05 -23.37 26.20
N GLN A 173 5.93 -22.64 26.31
CA GLN A 173 4.81 -22.74 25.38
C GLN A 173 5.22 -22.36 23.95
N LEU A 174 5.97 -21.27 23.79
CA LEU A 174 6.47 -20.85 22.49
C LEU A 174 7.33 -21.94 21.85
N GLU A 175 8.32 -22.46 22.59
CA GLU A 175 9.23 -23.50 22.10
C GLU A 175 8.48 -24.78 21.74
N ASN A 176 7.54 -25.23 22.58
CA ASN A 176 6.74 -26.42 22.31
C ASN A 176 5.90 -26.28 21.04
N LEU A 177 5.21 -25.16 20.86
CA LEU A 177 4.36 -24.91 19.69
C LEU A 177 5.19 -24.77 18.40
N LEU A 178 6.38 -24.18 18.48
CA LEU A 178 7.32 -24.15 17.35
C LEU A 178 7.83 -25.55 17.02
N ASN A 179 8.22 -26.35 18.02
CA ASN A 179 8.69 -27.72 17.82
C ASN A 179 7.63 -28.62 17.20
N GLU A 180 6.38 -28.52 17.65
CA GLU A 180 5.25 -29.26 17.09
C GLU A 180 5.03 -28.90 15.62
N TYR A 181 5.09 -27.60 15.30
CA TYR A 181 4.98 -27.12 13.93
C TYR A 181 6.08 -27.72 13.03
N HIS A 182 7.34 -27.66 13.48
CA HIS A 182 8.49 -28.20 12.74
C HIS A 182 8.39 -29.71 12.50
N LYS A 183 7.91 -30.48 13.49
CA LYS A 183 7.69 -31.93 13.34
C LYS A 183 6.61 -32.26 12.31
N ASN A 184 5.54 -31.47 12.27
CA ASN A 184 4.39 -31.71 11.39
C ASN A 184 4.64 -31.30 9.94
N THR A 185 5.56 -30.35 9.70
CA THR A 185 6.04 -30.06 8.35
C THR A 185 7.03 -31.13 7.92
N ARG A 186 6.58 -32.12 7.11
CA ARG A 186 7.35 -33.24 6.53
C ARG A 186 8.63 -32.86 5.73
N ASN A 187 9.01 -31.59 5.69
CA ASN A 187 10.16 -31.07 4.97
C ASN A 187 11.26 -30.65 5.98
N ASN A 188 12.33 -31.46 6.08
CA ASN A 188 13.59 -31.17 6.78
C ASN A 188 14.38 -29.96 6.21
N HIS A 189 13.72 -29.03 5.51
CA HIS A 189 14.37 -27.93 4.79
C HIS A 189 14.48 -26.63 5.61
N TYR A 190 13.96 -26.59 6.84
CA TYR A 190 14.08 -25.41 7.68
C TYR A 190 15.33 -25.46 8.53
N TYR A 191 16.24 -24.50 8.32
CA TYR A 191 17.49 -24.39 9.06
C TYR A 191 17.31 -24.00 10.54
N THR A 192 16.12 -23.50 10.94
CA THR A 192 15.85 -23.10 12.34
C THR A 192 14.39 -23.30 12.73
N LEU A 193 14.15 -23.52 14.04
CA LEU A 193 12.81 -23.61 14.64
C LEU A 193 11.97 -22.30 14.49
N TYR A 194 12.63 -21.20 14.19
CA TYR A 194 12.03 -19.86 14.10
C TYR A 194 11.62 -19.46 12.68
N TYR A 195 11.96 -20.29 11.68
CA TYR A 195 11.92 -19.95 10.26
C TYR A 195 10.59 -19.29 9.84
N ASN A 196 10.71 -18.09 9.28
CA ASN A 196 9.65 -17.29 8.67
C ASN A 196 8.51 -16.95 9.64
N ARG A 197 8.85 -16.64 10.90
CA ARG A 197 7.88 -16.26 11.94
C ARG A 197 8.22 -14.94 12.62
N LEU A 198 7.17 -14.30 13.13
CA LEU A 198 7.27 -13.13 13.98
C LEU A 198 6.50 -13.37 15.29
N VAL A 199 6.90 -12.65 16.33
CA VAL A 199 6.13 -12.53 17.57
C VAL A 199 5.72 -11.08 17.74
N GLN A 200 4.48 -10.89 18.15
CA GLN A 200 3.88 -9.58 18.32
C GLN A 200 3.19 -9.52 19.68
N LYS A 201 3.30 -8.40 20.39
CA LYS A 201 2.62 -8.19 21.65
C LYS A 201 1.12 -8.27 21.40
N TYR A 202 0.46 -9.14 22.13
CA TYR A 202 -0.98 -9.31 21.98
C TYR A 202 -1.70 -8.13 22.64
N ILE A 203 -2.72 -7.60 21.96
CA ILE A 203 -3.55 -6.51 22.48
C ILE A 203 -4.57 -7.13 23.42
N GLU A 204 -4.27 -7.10 24.71
CA GLU A 204 -5.01 -7.79 25.78
C GLU A 204 -6.37 -7.13 26.06
N ASN A 205 -6.49 -5.81 25.88
CA ASN A 205 -7.71 -5.04 26.12
C ASN A 205 -8.27 -4.42 24.83
N PRO A 206 -8.79 -5.22 23.88
CA PRO A 206 -9.45 -4.69 22.69
C PRO A 206 -10.73 -3.92 23.08
N LEU A 207 -11.13 -2.96 22.25
CA LEU A 207 -12.50 -2.47 22.29
C LEU A 207 -13.45 -3.61 21.92
N LEU A 208 -14.57 -3.72 22.63
CA LEU A 208 -15.52 -4.81 22.45
C LEU A 208 -16.88 -4.29 21.98
N ILE A 209 -17.52 -5.05 21.09
CA ILE A 209 -18.92 -4.84 20.70
C ILE A 209 -19.74 -5.94 21.34
N ASN A 210 -20.64 -5.58 22.26
CA ASN A 210 -21.40 -6.53 23.07
C ASN A 210 -20.52 -7.65 23.66
N LYS A 211 -19.37 -7.27 24.27
CA LYS A 211 -18.32 -8.17 24.79
C LYS A 211 -17.56 -9.03 23.76
N HIS A 212 -17.82 -8.91 22.46
CA HIS A 212 -17.11 -9.65 21.42
C HIS A 212 -15.93 -8.84 20.88
N LYS A 213 -14.81 -9.51 20.64
CA LYS A 213 -13.63 -8.91 20.02
C LYS A 213 -13.92 -8.68 18.54
N PHE A 214 -13.42 -7.59 17.98
CA PHE A 214 -13.53 -7.34 16.56
C PHE A 214 -12.24 -6.76 15.99
N ASP A 215 -12.06 -6.91 14.69
CA ASP A 215 -11.15 -6.09 13.90
C ASP A 215 -11.92 -5.39 12.78
N ILE A 216 -11.37 -4.31 12.25
CA ILE A 216 -11.91 -3.58 11.10
C ILE A 216 -11.13 -3.98 9.86
N ARG A 217 -11.85 -4.44 8.83
CA ARG A 217 -11.36 -4.55 7.46
C ARG A 217 -11.69 -3.27 6.70
N THR A 218 -10.66 -2.58 6.23
CA THR A 218 -10.77 -1.51 5.21
C THR A 218 -9.86 -1.82 4.01
N TYR A 219 -9.74 -0.91 3.04
CA TYR A 219 -9.04 -1.16 1.79
C TYR A 219 -8.02 -0.07 1.45
N LEU A 220 -6.87 -0.50 0.93
CA LEU A 220 -5.86 0.33 0.31
C LEU A 220 -5.80 -0.03 -1.17
N LEU A 221 -5.99 0.97 -2.04
CA LEU A 221 -5.83 0.83 -3.49
C LEU A 221 -4.52 1.50 -3.90
N CYS A 222 -3.64 0.75 -4.57
CA CYS A 222 -2.41 1.29 -5.17
C CYS A 222 -2.47 1.16 -6.69
N ILE A 223 -2.14 2.21 -7.43
CA ILE A 223 -2.21 2.25 -8.90
C ILE A 223 -0.86 2.68 -9.45
N CYS A 224 -0.26 1.89 -10.33
CA CYS A 224 0.96 2.22 -11.05
C CYS A 224 0.63 3.02 -12.30
N ILE A 225 1.03 4.28 -12.33
CA ILE A 225 0.75 5.20 -13.43
C ILE A 225 1.85 6.26 -13.54
N SER A 226 2.29 6.56 -14.75
CA SER A 226 3.34 7.55 -15.03
C SER A 226 4.60 7.39 -14.17
N ASN A 227 5.14 6.17 -14.09
CA ASN A 227 6.33 5.87 -13.27
C ASN A 227 6.19 6.24 -11.78
N GLN A 228 4.95 6.28 -11.27
CA GLN A 228 4.63 6.53 -9.87
C GLN A 228 3.58 5.53 -9.37
N ILE A 229 3.44 5.45 -8.05
CA ILE A 229 2.38 4.69 -7.39
C ILE A 229 1.48 5.69 -6.70
N LEU A 230 0.22 5.72 -7.09
CA LEU A 230 -0.83 6.47 -6.43
C LEU A 230 -1.49 5.56 -5.40
N CYS A 231 -1.75 6.06 -4.20
CA CYS A 231 -2.37 5.29 -3.14
C CYS A 231 -3.67 5.96 -2.70
N PHE A 232 -4.70 5.16 -2.44
CA PHE A 232 -6.00 5.63 -2.00
C PHE A 232 -6.49 4.80 -0.82
N ALA A 233 -6.95 5.45 0.24
CA ALA A 233 -7.53 4.79 1.41
C ALA A 233 -9.07 4.83 1.35
N ALA A 234 -9.71 3.68 1.50
CA ALA A 234 -11.16 3.62 1.64
C ALA A 234 -11.60 4.32 2.93
N GLN A 235 -12.63 5.15 2.84
CA GLN A 235 -13.27 5.87 3.94
C GLN A 235 -14.46 5.09 4.52
N THR A 236 -14.39 3.77 4.40
CA THR A 236 -15.37 2.83 4.94
C THR A 236 -14.73 1.45 5.03
N GLY A 237 -15.47 0.49 5.56
CA GLY A 237 -15.03 -0.86 5.85
C GLY A 237 -16.11 -1.64 6.57
N TYR A 238 -15.73 -2.74 7.18
CA TYR A 238 -16.63 -3.53 8.02
C TYR A 238 -15.86 -4.15 9.17
N LEU A 239 -16.56 -4.36 10.28
CA LEU A 239 -16.06 -5.07 11.44
C LEU A 239 -16.22 -6.58 11.21
N ARG A 240 -15.24 -7.35 11.68
CA ARG A 240 -15.29 -8.80 11.78
C ARG A 240 -15.27 -9.17 13.25
N LEU A 241 -16.41 -9.63 13.77
CA LEU A 241 -16.56 -9.96 15.18
C LEU A 241 -16.22 -11.44 15.44
N SER A 242 -15.66 -11.72 16.62
CA SER A 242 -15.57 -13.08 17.15
C SER A 242 -16.98 -13.61 17.43
N MET A 243 -17.18 -14.92 17.30
CA MET A 243 -18.48 -15.53 17.64
C MET A 243 -18.72 -15.68 19.14
N TYR A 244 -17.66 -15.70 19.94
CA TYR A 244 -17.73 -15.88 21.39
C TYR A 244 -17.27 -14.63 22.12
N GLU A 245 -17.84 -14.43 23.31
CA GLU A 245 -17.45 -13.35 24.22
C GLU A 245 -15.95 -13.39 24.51
N TYR A 246 -15.35 -12.21 24.55
CA TYR A 246 -13.94 -12.04 24.80
C TYR A 246 -13.59 -12.42 26.22
N ASN A 247 -12.72 -13.42 26.37
CA ASN A 247 -12.14 -13.82 27.64
C ASN A 247 -10.66 -14.09 27.42
N LEU A 248 -9.80 -13.30 28.07
CA LEU A 248 -8.36 -13.44 27.93
C LEU A 248 -7.88 -14.80 28.45
N GLU A 249 -8.49 -15.36 29.49
CA GLU A 249 -8.08 -16.66 30.07
C GLU A 249 -8.47 -17.87 29.23
N ASN A 250 -9.44 -17.71 28.32
CA ASN A 250 -9.88 -18.80 27.46
C ASN A 250 -9.15 -18.75 26.11
N MET A 251 -8.11 -19.57 25.97
CA MET A 251 -7.26 -19.64 24.77
C MET A 251 -7.93 -20.23 23.52
N ASN A 252 -9.25 -20.41 23.53
CA ASN A 252 -10.01 -20.79 22.34
C ASN A 252 -9.81 -19.77 21.22
N LYS A 253 -9.22 -20.22 20.11
CA LYS A 253 -8.93 -19.38 18.94
C LYS A 253 -10.15 -18.64 18.38
N PHE A 254 -11.37 -19.17 18.55
CA PHE A 254 -12.59 -18.52 18.06
C PHE A 254 -12.94 -17.24 18.84
N ILE A 255 -12.41 -17.08 20.06
CA ILE A 255 -12.52 -15.87 20.88
C ILE A 255 -11.51 -14.81 20.40
N HIS A 256 -10.29 -15.23 20.06
CA HIS A 256 -9.17 -14.31 19.83
C HIS A 256 -8.92 -13.95 18.36
N LEU A 257 -9.33 -14.81 17.41
CA LEU A 257 -9.07 -14.65 15.98
C LEU A 257 -10.37 -14.36 15.22
N THR A 258 -10.56 -13.12 14.81
CA THR A 258 -11.75 -12.58 14.13
C THR A 258 -11.84 -12.90 12.64
N ASN A 259 -10.81 -13.54 12.07
CA ASN A 259 -10.77 -13.94 10.66
C ASN A 259 -11.94 -14.88 10.32
N GLN A 260 -12.76 -14.51 9.34
CA GLN A 260 -13.89 -15.32 8.86
C GLN A 260 -13.46 -16.74 8.47
N SER A 261 -12.29 -16.92 7.83
CA SER A 261 -11.72 -18.24 7.50
C SER A 261 -11.46 -19.14 8.71
N ILE A 262 -11.30 -18.56 9.90
CA ILE A 262 -11.23 -19.28 11.17
C ILE A 262 -12.64 -19.48 11.70
N GLN A 263 -13.45 -18.42 11.79
CA GLN A 263 -14.81 -18.47 12.35
C GLN A 263 -15.71 -19.49 11.63
N ILE A 264 -15.64 -19.62 10.30
CA ILE A 264 -16.41 -20.59 9.49
C ILE A 264 -16.16 -22.05 9.91
N LYS A 265 -15.01 -22.35 10.54
CA LYS A 265 -14.67 -23.71 10.98
C LYS A 265 -15.38 -24.11 12.28
N ASN A 266 -16.08 -23.19 12.92
CA ASN A 266 -16.89 -23.50 14.09
C ASN A 266 -18.20 -24.15 13.66
N LYS A 267 -18.65 -25.13 14.43
CA LYS A 267 -19.91 -25.85 14.21
C LYS A 267 -21.14 -24.92 14.26
N ASP A 268 -21.08 -23.87 15.08
CA ASP A 268 -22.20 -22.97 15.33
C ASP A 268 -22.25 -21.80 14.32
N PHE A 269 -21.28 -21.71 13.39
CA PHE A 269 -21.14 -20.58 12.48
C PHE A 269 -22.41 -20.33 11.65
N SER A 270 -23.08 -21.37 11.17
CA SER A 270 -24.29 -21.23 10.35
C SER A 270 -25.40 -20.46 11.07
N SER A 271 -25.52 -20.64 12.39
CA SER A 271 -26.52 -19.98 13.22
C SER A 271 -26.10 -18.58 13.68
N LEU A 272 -24.78 -18.34 13.87
CA LEU A 272 -24.26 -17.10 14.44
C LEU A 272 -23.68 -16.13 13.41
N LYS A 273 -23.51 -16.53 12.15
CA LYS A 273 -22.82 -15.72 11.11
C LYS A 273 -23.38 -14.30 10.96
N HIS A 274 -24.67 -14.11 11.17
CA HIS A 274 -25.34 -12.80 11.05
C HIS A 274 -24.85 -11.80 12.10
N ASN A 275 -24.33 -12.27 13.23
CA ASN A 275 -23.79 -11.44 14.32
C ASN A 275 -22.26 -11.25 14.21
N THR A 276 -21.62 -11.79 13.17
CA THR A 276 -20.15 -11.75 13.01
C THR A 276 -19.65 -10.60 12.13
N GLY A 277 -20.56 -9.73 11.68
CA GLY A 277 -20.24 -8.57 10.84
C GLY A 277 -21.06 -7.35 11.24
N MET A 278 -20.46 -6.18 11.06
CA MET A 278 -21.10 -4.89 11.28
C MET A 278 -20.50 -3.85 10.32
N THR A 279 -21.30 -2.95 9.75
CA THR A 279 -20.79 -1.86 8.91
C THR A 279 -20.19 -0.74 9.75
N MET A 280 -19.48 0.20 9.13
CA MET A 280 -18.95 1.37 9.85
C MET A 280 -20.08 2.29 10.36
N GLU A 281 -21.21 2.36 9.66
CA GLU A 281 -22.40 3.11 10.09
C GLU A 281 -23.01 2.49 11.36
N GLU A 282 -23.24 1.18 11.34
CA GLU A 282 -23.73 0.43 12.50
C GLU A 282 -22.77 0.53 13.69
N PHE A 283 -21.46 0.49 13.44
CA PHE A 283 -20.45 0.70 14.48
C PHE A 283 -20.51 2.11 15.06
N ASN A 284 -20.69 3.13 14.22
CA ASN A 284 -20.81 4.51 14.68
C ASN A 284 -22.07 4.73 15.54
N GLU A 285 -23.20 4.17 15.12
CA GLU A 285 -24.45 4.18 15.89
C GLU A 285 -24.28 3.46 17.23
N TYR A 286 -23.68 2.27 17.23
CA TYR A 286 -23.36 1.52 18.45
C TYR A 286 -22.43 2.33 19.37
N PHE A 287 -21.38 2.93 18.82
CA PHE A 287 -20.42 3.74 19.56
C PHE A 287 -21.11 4.93 20.24
N ASN A 288 -21.87 5.71 19.48
CA ASN A 288 -22.61 6.86 19.99
C ASN A 288 -23.62 6.48 21.08
N LYS A 289 -24.26 5.31 20.96
CA LYS A 289 -25.30 4.87 21.88
C LYS A 289 -24.76 4.23 23.16
N TYR A 290 -23.71 3.42 23.07
CA TYR A 290 -23.28 2.55 24.17
C TYR A 290 -21.86 2.81 24.69
N ILE A 291 -20.97 3.39 23.89
CA ILE A 291 -19.56 3.61 24.27
C ILE A 291 -19.33 5.07 24.64
N GLN A 292 -19.72 6.00 23.77
CA GLN A 292 -19.51 7.44 23.93
C GLN A 292 -20.07 8.01 25.25
N PRO A 293 -21.24 7.59 25.77
CA PRO A 293 -21.74 8.09 27.06
C PRO A 293 -20.80 7.83 28.25
N ASN A 294 -19.97 6.78 28.17
CA ASN A 294 -18.97 6.45 29.17
C ASN A 294 -17.61 7.14 28.93
N MET A 295 -17.47 7.88 27.82
CA MET A 295 -16.25 8.60 27.41
C MET A 295 -16.61 10.04 26.99
N PRO A 296 -17.03 10.92 27.94
CA PRO A 296 -17.58 12.24 27.61
C PRO A 296 -16.59 13.20 26.93
N TYR A 297 -15.29 12.91 27.00
CA TYR A 297 -14.23 13.66 26.31
C TYR A 297 -14.09 13.27 24.83
N ILE A 298 -14.79 12.25 24.36
CA ILE A 298 -14.83 11.83 22.97
C ILE A 298 -16.12 12.34 22.33
N ASN A 299 -15.99 13.02 21.19
CA ASN A 299 -17.13 13.53 20.44
C ASN A 299 -17.98 12.38 19.88
N LYS A 300 -19.28 12.65 19.70
CA LYS A 300 -20.13 11.81 18.85
C LYS A 300 -19.54 11.73 17.44
N ASP A 301 -19.89 10.65 16.75
CA ASP A 301 -19.43 10.36 15.40
C ASP A 301 -17.91 10.16 15.30
N TRP A 302 -17.30 9.71 16.40
CA TRP A 302 -15.86 9.42 16.50
C TRP A 302 -15.37 8.49 15.40
N VAL A 303 -16.19 7.51 15.00
CA VAL A 303 -15.84 6.53 13.95
C VAL A 303 -15.52 7.24 12.64
N PHE A 304 -16.36 8.18 12.21
CA PHE A 304 -16.18 8.89 10.95
C PHE A 304 -15.20 10.07 11.08
N ASN A 305 -15.28 10.82 12.17
CA ASN A 305 -14.55 12.08 12.32
C ASN A 305 -13.11 11.91 12.82
N GLN A 306 -12.78 10.80 13.50
CA GLN A 306 -11.45 10.62 14.12
C GLN A 306 -10.81 9.29 13.76
N LEU A 307 -11.57 8.19 13.83
CA LEU A 307 -11.00 6.87 13.55
C LEU A 307 -10.60 6.72 12.08
N LEU A 308 -11.48 7.05 11.14
CA LEU A 308 -11.15 6.98 9.70
C LEU A 308 -9.99 7.92 9.32
N GLU A 309 -9.91 9.10 9.92
CA GLU A 309 -8.77 9.99 9.72
C GLU A 309 -7.46 9.39 10.24
N LYS A 310 -7.49 8.78 11.43
CA LYS A 310 -6.32 8.10 12.02
C LYS A 310 -5.87 6.92 11.17
N ILE A 311 -6.82 6.09 10.69
CA ILE A 311 -6.54 5.00 9.75
C ILE A 311 -5.91 5.55 8.46
N THR A 312 -6.45 6.64 7.93
CA THR A 312 -5.95 7.29 6.72
C THR A 312 -4.51 7.78 6.91
N LYS A 313 -4.17 8.39 8.05
CA LYS A 313 -2.79 8.79 8.40
C LYS A 313 -1.84 7.59 8.48
N ILE A 314 -2.27 6.50 9.12
CA ILE A 314 -1.50 5.24 9.18
C ILE A 314 -1.23 4.71 7.77
N LEU A 315 -2.25 4.68 6.92
CA LEU A 315 -2.13 4.19 5.54
C LEU A 315 -1.25 5.09 4.67
N ASN A 316 -1.26 6.40 4.89
CA ASN A 316 -0.35 7.30 4.19
C ASN A 316 1.12 6.99 4.53
N GLN A 317 1.42 6.80 5.82
CA GLN A 317 2.75 6.42 6.26
C GLN A 317 3.17 5.02 5.77
N VAL A 318 2.24 4.06 5.73
CA VAL A 318 2.48 2.76 5.10
C VAL A 318 2.83 2.94 3.62
N ALA A 319 2.04 3.72 2.87
CA ALA A 319 2.29 3.98 1.45
C ALA A 319 3.68 4.60 1.23
N ASP A 320 4.05 5.60 2.02
CA ASP A 320 5.36 6.25 1.91
C ASP A 320 6.53 5.32 2.27
N SER A 321 6.33 4.37 3.18
CA SER A 321 7.35 3.37 3.53
C SER A 321 7.70 2.40 2.40
N VAL A 322 6.82 2.26 1.39
CA VAL A 322 6.98 1.30 0.29
C VAL A 322 7.02 1.93 -1.10
N ARG A 323 6.67 3.21 -1.26
CA ARG A 323 6.49 3.87 -2.57
C ARG A 323 7.68 3.69 -3.51
N ASN A 324 8.90 3.83 -2.97
CA ASN A 324 10.15 3.68 -3.72
C ASN A 324 10.69 2.24 -3.79
N LYS A 325 10.02 1.29 -3.12
CA LYS A 325 10.41 -0.13 -3.06
C LYS A 325 9.54 -1.01 -3.97
N LEU A 326 8.33 -0.55 -4.30
CA LEU A 326 7.41 -1.25 -5.18
C LEU A 326 7.81 -1.09 -6.65
N SER A 327 7.69 -2.16 -7.42
CA SER A 327 7.98 -2.19 -8.85
C SER A 327 6.85 -1.50 -9.61
N ILE A 328 7.21 -0.44 -10.33
CA ILE A 328 6.24 0.35 -11.08
C ILE A 328 6.16 -0.20 -12.50
N ARG A 329 4.98 -0.70 -12.87
CA ARG A 329 4.64 -1.08 -14.24
C ARG A 329 3.28 -0.46 -14.55
N GLU A 330 3.21 0.40 -15.55
CA GLU A 330 1.96 1.11 -15.88
C GLU A 330 0.82 0.12 -16.14
N GLY A 331 -0.39 0.45 -15.67
CA GLY A 331 -1.58 -0.41 -15.78
C GLY A 331 -1.72 -1.46 -14.67
N CYS A 332 -0.66 -1.69 -13.87
CA CYS A 332 -0.76 -2.50 -12.67
C CYS A 332 -1.48 -1.75 -11.55
N PHE A 333 -2.28 -2.45 -10.77
CA PHE A 333 -2.83 -1.94 -9.52
C PHE A 333 -2.89 -3.05 -8.47
N GLY A 334 -2.98 -2.68 -7.20
CA GLY A 334 -3.18 -3.61 -6.10
C GLY A 334 -4.36 -3.17 -5.24
N PHE A 335 -5.30 -4.08 -5.01
CA PHE A 335 -6.41 -3.90 -4.10
C PHE A 335 -6.14 -4.72 -2.84
N TYR A 336 -5.79 -4.05 -1.74
CA TYR A 336 -5.33 -4.68 -0.51
C TYR A 336 -6.36 -4.56 0.60
N GLY A 337 -6.59 -5.65 1.33
CA GLY A 337 -7.35 -5.62 2.58
C GLY A 337 -6.46 -5.21 3.74
N VAL A 338 -6.87 -4.24 4.54
CA VAL A 338 -6.14 -3.72 5.69
C VAL A 338 -6.88 -4.13 6.95
N ASP A 339 -6.16 -4.72 7.90
CA ASP A 339 -6.72 -5.22 9.15
C ASP A 339 -6.29 -4.31 10.30
N ILE A 340 -7.26 -3.70 10.98
CA ILE A 340 -7.06 -2.75 12.07
C ILE A 340 -7.74 -3.25 13.34
N LEU A 341 -7.08 -3.17 14.50
CA LEU A 341 -7.70 -3.40 15.81
C LEU A 341 -7.82 -2.08 16.57
N ILE A 342 -8.94 -1.90 17.27
CA ILE A 342 -9.12 -0.80 18.22
C ILE A 342 -9.01 -1.34 19.65
N ASP A 343 -8.25 -0.67 20.51
CA ASP A 343 -8.19 -1.01 21.93
C ASP A 343 -9.18 -0.20 22.78
N GLU A 344 -9.37 -0.56 24.05
CA GLU A 344 -10.28 0.12 24.98
C GLU A 344 -9.97 1.62 25.18
N LYS A 345 -8.74 2.04 24.84
CA LYS A 345 -8.27 3.44 24.90
C LYS A 345 -8.41 4.14 23.56
N LEU A 346 -9.08 3.53 22.60
CA LEU A 346 -9.31 4.04 21.24
C LEU A 346 -8.01 4.24 20.44
N ASN A 347 -6.94 3.49 20.77
CA ASN A 347 -5.78 3.40 19.90
C ASN A 347 -6.09 2.50 18.70
N CYS A 348 -5.48 2.84 17.57
CA CYS A 348 -5.71 2.18 16.28
C CYS A 348 -4.44 1.41 15.91
N TRP A 349 -4.54 0.08 15.83
CA TRP A 349 -3.42 -0.82 15.65
C TRP A 349 -3.49 -1.53 14.30
N LEU A 350 -2.53 -1.29 13.44
CA LEU A 350 -2.33 -2.04 12.20
C LEU A 350 -1.91 -3.47 12.52
N LEU A 351 -2.70 -4.45 12.07
CA LEU A 351 -2.43 -5.87 12.28
C LEU A 351 -1.70 -6.49 11.08
N GLU A 352 -2.23 -6.29 9.88
CA GLU A 352 -1.67 -6.78 8.62
C GLU A 352 -2.29 -6.08 7.40
N ILE A 353 -1.63 -6.24 6.25
CA ILE A 353 -2.15 -5.87 4.94
C ILE A 353 -2.13 -7.15 4.09
N ASN A 354 -3.24 -7.46 3.45
CA ASN A 354 -3.47 -8.70 2.72
C ASN A 354 -3.61 -8.41 1.22
N SER A 355 -2.76 -9.01 0.39
CA SER A 355 -2.97 -9.06 -1.05
C SER A 355 -4.06 -10.08 -1.39
N GLY A 356 -4.88 -9.77 -2.39
CA GLY A 356 -6.04 -10.59 -2.76
C GLY A 356 -7.01 -10.81 -1.58
N PRO A 357 -7.56 -9.74 -0.98
CA PRO A 357 -8.52 -9.89 0.11
C PRO A 357 -9.69 -10.79 -0.31
N THR A 358 -10.19 -11.60 0.63
CA THR A 358 -11.39 -12.43 0.38
C THR A 358 -12.56 -11.54 -0.05
N LEU A 359 -13.26 -11.98 -1.09
CA LEU A 359 -14.47 -11.34 -1.60
C LEU A 359 -15.74 -12.12 -1.23
N ASP A 360 -15.62 -13.06 -0.29
CA ASP A 360 -16.75 -13.82 0.23
C ASP A 360 -17.60 -12.92 1.14
N MET A 361 -18.91 -13.00 0.96
CA MET A 361 -19.88 -12.16 1.66
C MET A 361 -20.73 -13.02 2.59
N THR A 362 -20.19 -13.34 3.77
CA THR A 362 -20.81 -14.34 4.67
C THR A 362 -21.97 -13.80 5.50
N ASN A 363 -22.15 -12.47 5.53
CA ASN A 363 -23.24 -11.77 6.23
C ASN A 363 -23.56 -10.44 5.53
N ALA A 364 -24.67 -9.82 5.95
CA ALA A 364 -25.23 -8.62 5.33
C ALA A 364 -24.26 -7.42 5.29
N ALA A 365 -23.43 -7.22 6.34
CA ALA A 365 -22.45 -6.14 6.35
C ALA A 365 -21.41 -6.32 5.24
N LEU A 366 -20.90 -7.54 5.07
CA LEU A 366 -19.95 -7.87 4.00
C LEU A 366 -20.60 -7.79 2.62
N GLU A 367 -21.85 -8.25 2.48
CA GLU A 367 -22.64 -8.16 1.23
C GLU A 367 -22.81 -6.72 0.76
N LYS A 368 -22.96 -5.77 1.71
CA LYS A 368 -23.05 -4.34 1.39
C LYS A 368 -21.70 -3.72 1.05
N VAL A 369 -20.68 -3.97 1.88
CA VAL A 369 -19.42 -3.20 1.81
C VAL A 369 -18.45 -3.74 0.76
N ILE A 370 -18.32 -5.06 0.59
CA ILE A 370 -17.32 -5.65 -0.32
C ILE A 370 -17.56 -5.21 -1.78
N PRO A 371 -18.77 -5.37 -2.36
CA PRO A 371 -19.02 -4.94 -3.74
C PRO A 371 -18.85 -3.43 -3.91
N MET A 372 -19.31 -2.63 -2.94
CA MET A 372 -19.20 -1.17 -2.97
C MET A 372 -17.73 -0.73 -3.07
N CYS A 373 -16.85 -1.24 -2.20
CA CYS A 373 -15.43 -0.92 -2.22
C CYS A 373 -14.71 -1.44 -3.48
N LEU A 374 -15.01 -2.67 -3.90
CA LEU A 374 -14.41 -3.28 -5.09
C LEU A 374 -14.78 -2.51 -6.37
N ASN A 375 -16.06 -2.18 -6.54
CA ASN A 375 -16.55 -1.47 -7.73
C ASN A 375 -15.97 -0.05 -7.80
N ALA A 376 -15.93 0.66 -6.67
CA ALA A 376 -15.28 1.96 -6.59
C ALA A 376 -13.80 1.88 -6.97
N ALA A 377 -13.06 0.87 -6.48
CA ALA A 377 -11.66 0.69 -6.81
C ALA A 377 -11.44 0.42 -8.30
N ILE A 378 -12.23 -0.46 -8.92
CA ILE A 378 -12.17 -0.74 -10.37
C ILE A 378 -12.45 0.54 -11.18
N ASN A 379 -13.46 1.31 -10.78
CA ASN A 379 -13.80 2.57 -11.45
C ASN A 379 -12.65 3.59 -11.36
N ILE A 380 -12.05 3.77 -10.18
CA ILE A 380 -10.90 4.68 -10.00
C ILE A 380 -9.71 4.24 -10.84
N VAL A 381 -9.42 2.94 -10.92
CA VAL A 381 -8.33 2.42 -11.76
C VAL A 381 -8.56 2.74 -13.23
N ILE A 382 -9.73 2.40 -13.76
CA ILE A 382 -10.05 2.61 -15.16
C ILE A 382 -10.08 4.10 -15.50
N GLU A 383 -10.72 4.92 -14.66
CA GLU A 383 -10.80 6.36 -14.87
C GLU A 383 -9.41 7.01 -14.80
N SER A 384 -8.59 6.68 -13.79
CA SER A 384 -7.24 7.25 -13.64
C SER A 384 -6.37 6.97 -14.87
N LEU A 385 -6.40 5.71 -15.36
CA LEU A 385 -5.61 5.31 -16.53
C LEU A 385 -6.15 5.94 -17.82
N ASN A 386 -7.47 6.02 -18.00
CA ASN A 386 -8.06 6.67 -19.18
C ASN A 386 -7.79 8.18 -19.18
N ASN A 387 -7.96 8.86 -18.04
CA ASN A 387 -7.69 10.28 -17.89
C ASN A 387 -6.22 10.58 -18.17
N TYR A 388 -5.29 9.81 -17.59
CA TYR A 388 -3.87 10.01 -17.84
C TYR A 388 -3.51 9.84 -19.32
N ARG A 389 -4.00 8.78 -19.96
CA ARG A 389 -3.70 8.49 -21.37
C ARG A 389 -4.31 9.53 -22.33
N SER A 390 -5.42 10.18 -21.96
CA SER A 390 -6.12 11.15 -22.82
C SER A 390 -5.79 12.61 -22.52
N LEU A 391 -5.55 12.96 -21.25
CA LEU A 391 -5.40 14.33 -20.76
C LEU A 391 -4.01 14.62 -20.19
N GLY A 392 -3.18 13.60 -19.94
CA GLY A 392 -1.92 13.76 -19.21
C GLY A 392 -2.12 14.12 -17.72
N SER A 393 -3.34 14.00 -17.19
CA SER A 393 -3.67 14.17 -15.77
C SER A 393 -4.60 13.04 -15.32
N ILE A 394 -4.53 12.66 -14.04
CA ILE A 394 -5.50 11.74 -13.44
C ILE A 394 -6.78 12.46 -12.97
N PHE A 395 -6.69 13.77 -12.73
CA PHE A 395 -7.77 14.58 -12.17
C PHE A 395 -8.52 15.37 -13.25
N PRO A 396 -9.79 15.72 -13.00
CA PRO A 396 -10.61 15.31 -11.85
C PRO A 396 -11.03 13.83 -11.96
N LEU A 397 -11.08 13.14 -10.81
CA LEU A 397 -11.72 11.82 -10.72
C LEU A 397 -13.20 12.03 -10.39
N ARG A 398 -14.08 11.49 -11.22
CA ARG A 398 -15.53 11.52 -11.06
C ARG A 398 -16.04 10.26 -10.34
N SER A 399 -15.26 9.17 -10.38
CA SER A 399 -15.57 7.92 -9.72
C SER A 399 -15.45 8.02 -8.20
N SER A 400 -16.48 7.48 -7.53
CA SER A 400 -16.70 7.25 -6.10
C SER A 400 -15.87 8.04 -5.07
N ASN A 401 -16.59 8.79 -4.23
CA ASN A 401 -16.09 9.53 -3.08
C ASN A 401 -15.63 8.67 -1.88
N ILE A 402 -15.77 7.34 -1.94
CA ILE A 402 -15.46 6.46 -0.80
C ILE A 402 -13.95 6.16 -0.65
N PHE A 403 -13.11 6.64 -1.56
CA PHE A 403 -11.66 6.57 -1.46
C PHE A 403 -11.08 7.99 -1.35
N LYS A 404 -10.15 8.19 -0.42
CA LYS A 404 -9.34 9.42 -0.34
C LYS A 404 -7.96 9.17 -0.94
N TYR A 405 -7.51 10.08 -1.78
CA TYR A 405 -6.14 10.03 -2.31
C TYR A 405 -5.13 10.36 -1.20
N LEU A 406 -4.11 9.52 -1.05
CA LEU A 406 -3.05 9.64 -0.06
C LEU A 406 -1.89 10.45 -0.65
N LEU A 407 -1.77 11.71 -0.22
CA LEU A 407 -0.72 12.61 -0.68
C LEU A 407 0.64 12.15 -0.14
N PRO A 408 1.66 11.96 -1.00
CA PRO A 408 3.01 11.66 -0.54
C PRO A 408 3.50 12.75 0.43
N SER A 409 4.10 12.34 1.55
CA SER A 409 4.67 13.29 2.51
C SER A 409 5.85 14.09 1.94
N ASP A 410 6.58 13.49 0.98
CA ASP A 410 7.59 14.20 0.19
C ASP A 410 6.96 14.76 -1.09
N HIS A 411 6.60 16.04 -1.04
CA HIS A 411 5.99 16.75 -2.16
C HIS A 411 6.92 16.91 -3.38
N SER A 412 8.24 16.71 -3.24
CA SER A 412 9.16 16.71 -4.39
C SER A 412 8.90 15.54 -5.35
N THR A 413 8.20 14.50 -4.87
CA THR A 413 7.80 13.33 -5.65
C THR A 413 6.47 13.50 -6.38
N LEU A 414 5.73 14.60 -6.16
CA LEU A 414 4.46 14.85 -6.85
C LEU A 414 4.71 15.14 -8.34
N SER A 415 4.18 14.29 -9.22
CA SER A 415 4.28 14.52 -10.66
C SER A 415 3.42 15.70 -11.14
N PRO A 416 3.75 16.30 -12.31
CA PRO A 416 2.95 17.33 -12.98
C PRO A 416 1.47 16.93 -13.23
N ILE A 417 1.25 15.62 -13.36
CA ILE A 417 -0.04 14.96 -13.61
C ILE A 417 -1.00 15.17 -12.43
N ILE A 418 -0.46 15.41 -11.24
CA ILE A 418 -1.17 15.70 -10.00
C ILE A 418 -1.12 17.21 -9.68
N SER A 419 0.08 17.82 -9.73
CA SER A 419 0.34 19.15 -9.17
C SER A 419 -0.44 20.30 -9.83
N ASN A 420 -0.80 20.18 -11.12
CA ASN A 420 -1.53 21.21 -11.85
C ASN A 420 -3.02 21.31 -11.50
N HIS A 421 -3.55 20.31 -10.78
CA HIS A 421 -4.99 20.17 -10.51
C HIS A 421 -5.33 19.95 -9.04
N ILE A 422 -4.35 19.89 -8.13
CA ILE A 422 -4.62 20.11 -6.70
C ILE A 422 -5.10 21.56 -6.60
N PRO A 423 -6.38 21.84 -6.32
CA PRO A 423 -6.81 23.22 -6.12
C PRO A 423 -5.96 23.76 -4.97
N ILE A 424 -5.62 25.05 -5.02
CA ILE A 424 -5.05 25.76 -3.87
C ILE A 424 -6.15 25.79 -2.80
N PHE A 425 -6.45 24.65 -2.17
CA PHE A 425 -7.29 24.56 -1.01
C PHE A 425 -6.42 25.04 0.14
N THR A 426 -6.69 26.27 0.54
CA THR A 426 -6.19 26.90 1.75
C THR A 426 -6.75 26.19 2.98
N SER A 427 -6.22 25.00 3.26
CA SER A 427 -5.78 24.59 4.58
C SER A 427 -4.75 23.47 4.38
N MET A 428 -3.47 23.76 4.65
CA MET A 428 -2.37 22.79 4.57
C MET A 428 -2.46 21.64 5.60
N ASN A 429 -3.61 21.44 6.24
CA ASN A 429 -3.80 20.48 7.33
C ASN A 429 -4.49 19.17 6.91
N SER A 430 -4.93 19.03 5.65
CA SER A 430 -5.55 17.80 5.16
C SER A 430 -4.60 17.06 4.21
N HIS A 431 -3.90 16.04 4.72
CA HIS A 431 -2.95 15.18 3.98
C HIS A 431 -3.61 14.24 2.96
N CYS A 432 -4.85 14.51 2.59
CA CYS A 432 -5.68 13.75 1.68
C CYS A 432 -6.56 14.70 0.88
N ILE A 433 -6.90 14.31 -0.35
CA ILE A 433 -7.86 15.06 -1.17
C ILE A 433 -9.17 14.29 -1.15
N ASP A 434 -10.23 14.95 -0.68
CA ASP A 434 -11.60 14.45 -0.83
C ASP A 434 -11.95 14.48 -2.32
N LEU A 435 -12.25 13.30 -2.88
CA LEU A 435 -12.76 13.16 -4.24
C LEU A 435 -14.22 13.62 -4.27
N THR A 436 -14.45 14.92 -4.16
CA THR A 436 -15.76 15.49 -4.43
C THR A 436 -15.98 15.57 -5.94
N PRO A 437 -17.20 15.27 -6.45
CA PRO A 437 -17.54 15.54 -7.84
C PRO A 437 -17.56 17.06 -8.06
N GLY A 438 -16.41 17.61 -8.45
CA GLY A 438 -16.27 19.01 -8.79
C GLY A 438 -17.02 19.33 -10.07
N VAL A 439 -18.05 20.18 -9.96
CA VAL A 439 -18.70 20.91 -11.04
C VAL A 439 -17.62 21.41 -12.01
N LEU A 440 -17.83 21.15 -13.31
CA LEU A 440 -17.04 21.69 -14.40
C LEU A 440 -16.83 23.19 -14.21
N VAL A 441 -15.67 23.61 -13.73
CA VAL A 441 -15.23 24.98 -13.96
C VAL A 441 -14.90 25.04 -15.45
N SER A 442 -15.88 25.53 -16.21
CA SER A 442 -15.80 25.64 -17.66
C SER A 442 -14.49 26.32 -18.07
N SER A 443 -13.97 25.87 -19.22
CA SER A 443 -12.78 26.36 -19.92
C SER A 443 -12.76 27.87 -20.23
N HIS A 444 -13.76 28.63 -19.78
CA HIS A 444 -13.87 30.07 -19.96
C HIS A 444 -13.14 30.90 -18.89
N HIS A 445 -12.81 30.35 -17.71
CA HIS A 445 -12.08 31.11 -16.69
C HIS A 445 -10.57 31.24 -16.96
N TYR A 446 -9.96 30.31 -17.71
CA TYR A 446 -8.55 30.41 -18.08
C TYR A 446 -8.27 31.45 -19.19
N ARG A 447 -9.24 31.74 -20.08
CA ARG A 447 -9.07 32.76 -21.13
C ARG A 447 -9.23 34.21 -20.65
N ARG A 448 -9.83 34.43 -19.47
CA ARG A 448 -10.01 35.79 -18.91
C ARG A 448 -8.80 36.32 -18.15
N LEU A 449 -7.85 35.46 -17.76
CA LEU A 449 -6.60 35.88 -17.12
C LEU A 449 -5.46 36.17 -18.13
N SER A 450 -5.61 35.76 -19.38
CA SER A 450 -4.71 36.17 -20.48
C SER A 450 -5.11 37.50 -21.13
N SER A 451 -6.29 38.07 -20.81
CA SER A 451 -6.80 39.31 -21.42
C SER A 451 -6.71 40.55 -20.52
N LEU A 452 -5.97 40.50 -19.41
CA LEU A 452 -5.73 41.64 -18.51
C LEU A 452 -4.23 42.00 -18.44
N LEU A 453 -3.54 41.92 -19.58
CA LEU A 453 -2.30 42.65 -19.79
C LEU A 453 -2.62 43.98 -20.48
N PRO A 454 -2.44 45.14 -19.83
CA PRO A 454 -2.48 46.40 -20.54
C PRO A 454 -1.23 46.48 -21.41
N SER A 455 -1.43 46.50 -22.72
CA SER A 455 -0.49 47.07 -23.68
C SER A 455 -0.24 48.54 -23.30
N LYS A 456 0.97 48.90 -22.90
CA LYS A 456 1.57 50.23 -23.13
C LYS A 456 3.08 50.20 -22.83
N SER A 457 3.82 50.75 -23.78
CA SER A 457 5.26 51.02 -23.79
C SER A 457 5.65 52.10 -22.75
N PRO A 458 6.96 52.33 -22.52
CA PRO A 458 7.50 52.69 -21.22
C PRO A 458 7.53 54.21 -21.00
N ASN A 459 7.20 54.66 -19.80
CA ASN A 459 7.90 55.75 -19.11
C ASN A 459 7.39 55.87 -17.67
N HIS A 460 8.33 56.12 -16.75
CA HIS A 460 8.15 56.35 -15.30
C HIS A 460 7.99 55.12 -14.39
N LEU A 461 9.11 54.43 -14.15
CA LEU A 461 9.36 53.77 -12.86
C LEU A 461 10.55 54.45 -12.17
N SER A 462 10.37 54.80 -10.91
CA SER A 462 11.29 55.62 -10.11
C SER A 462 12.58 54.88 -9.72
N LYS A 463 13.69 55.63 -9.63
CA LYS A 463 15.07 55.17 -9.37
C LYS A 463 15.28 54.23 -8.14
N PRO A 464 14.43 54.16 -7.09
CA PRO A 464 14.65 53.23 -5.97
C PRO A 464 14.36 51.75 -6.31
N VAL A 465 13.44 51.46 -7.23
CA VAL A 465 12.99 50.07 -7.53
C VAL A 465 14.02 49.33 -8.40
N LEU A 466 14.65 50.05 -9.34
CA LEU A 466 15.72 49.50 -10.20
C LEU A 466 17.01 49.14 -9.44
N LYS A 467 17.31 49.79 -8.30
CA LYS A 467 18.46 49.43 -7.45
C LYS A 467 18.24 48.11 -6.68
N LYS A 468 17.00 47.79 -6.31
CA LYS A 468 16.65 46.59 -5.52
C LYS A 468 16.61 45.31 -6.37
N ILE A 469 16.27 45.44 -7.66
CA ILE A 469 16.27 44.34 -8.65
C ILE A 469 17.71 44.02 -9.11
N LYS A 470 18.59 45.03 -9.26
CA LYS A 470 19.99 44.82 -9.64
C LYS A 470 20.85 44.22 -8.53
N SER A 471 20.51 44.42 -7.24
CA SER A 471 21.23 43.82 -6.11
C SER A 471 20.85 42.34 -5.86
N THR A 472 19.61 41.96 -6.15
CA THR A 472 19.12 40.57 -6.06
C THR A 472 19.63 39.70 -7.22
N GLN A 473 19.71 40.24 -8.44
CA GLN A 473 20.32 39.52 -9.58
C GLN A 473 21.86 39.36 -9.49
N LYS A 474 22.56 40.27 -8.79
CA LYS A 474 24.01 40.11 -8.53
C LYS A 474 24.29 39.03 -7.46
N LYS A 475 23.42 38.87 -6.46
CA LYS A 475 23.54 37.80 -5.44
C LYS A 475 23.26 36.40 -6.02
N SER A 476 22.27 36.25 -6.90
CA SER A 476 22.00 34.94 -7.53
C SER A 476 23.13 34.51 -8.48
N LYS A 477 23.72 35.43 -9.25
CA LYS A 477 24.86 35.13 -10.13
C LYS A 477 26.17 34.82 -9.38
N SER A 478 26.40 35.36 -8.18
CA SER A 478 27.59 35.02 -7.37
C SER A 478 27.46 33.63 -6.71
N ILE A 479 26.27 33.26 -6.26
CA ILE A 479 25.98 31.94 -5.67
C ILE A 479 26.12 30.83 -6.73
N THR A 480 25.68 31.09 -7.96
CA THR A 480 25.79 30.14 -9.08
C THR A 480 27.25 29.93 -9.55
N ARG A 481 28.10 30.96 -9.44
CA ARG A 481 29.55 30.85 -9.74
C ARG A 481 30.35 30.15 -8.63
N GLN A 482 29.96 30.33 -7.35
CA GLN A 482 30.58 29.61 -6.23
C GLN A 482 30.24 28.11 -6.22
N SER A 483 29.02 27.75 -6.64
CA SER A 483 28.62 26.33 -6.73
C SER A 483 29.24 25.62 -7.94
N GLN A 484 29.54 26.32 -9.04
CA GLN A 484 30.27 25.76 -10.18
C GLN A 484 31.79 25.57 -9.93
N SER A 485 32.42 26.32 -9.02
CA SER A 485 33.84 26.13 -8.69
C SER A 485 34.09 24.99 -7.68
N ILE A 486 33.07 24.61 -6.90
CA ILE A 486 33.17 23.51 -5.91
C ILE A 486 33.01 22.14 -6.59
N VAL A 487 32.21 22.05 -7.65
CA VAL A 487 32.01 20.79 -8.40
C VAL A 487 33.24 20.38 -9.23
N HIS A 488 34.21 21.28 -9.44
CA HIS A 488 35.37 21.00 -10.29
C HIS A 488 36.66 20.57 -9.55
N ASN A 489 36.66 20.44 -8.21
CA ASN A 489 37.90 20.31 -7.42
C ASN A 489 38.04 19.08 -6.50
N VAL A 490 37.34 17.96 -6.71
CA VAL A 490 37.45 16.79 -5.79
C VAL A 490 38.12 15.54 -6.38
N ILE A 491 38.56 15.50 -7.64
CA ILE A 491 39.37 14.35 -8.11
C ILE A 491 40.52 14.82 -9.00
N SER A 492 41.74 14.76 -8.45
CA SER A 492 42.95 15.12 -9.17
C SER A 492 43.19 14.16 -10.33
N LYS A 493 43.83 14.63 -11.41
CA LYS A 493 44.10 13.83 -12.61
C LYS A 493 44.94 12.57 -12.31
N ARG A 494 45.77 12.64 -11.26
CA ARG A 494 46.57 11.51 -10.73
C ARG A 494 45.73 10.40 -10.12
N ASP A 495 44.62 10.73 -9.47
CA ASP A 495 43.73 9.75 -8.83
C ASP A 495 42.88 9.00 -9.85
N ARG A 496 42.53 9.65 -10.97
CA ARG A 496 41.84 9.01 -12.10
C ARG A 496 42.71 7.99 -12.83
N GLU A 497 43.99 8.28 -13.02
CA GLU A 497 44.94 7.35 -13.64
C GLU A 497 45.25 6.16 -12.71
N HIS A 498 45.32 6.39 -11.39
CA HIS A 498 45.51 5.32 -10.42
C HIS A 498 44.28 4.38 -10.31
N LEU A 499 43.07 4.92 -10.29
CA LEU A 499 41.82 4.14 -10.29
C LEU A 499 41.62 3.37 -11.60
N SER A 500 41.97 3.95 -12.75
CA SER A 500 41.91 3.27 -14.05
C SER A 500 42.91 2.10 -14.12
N HIS A 501 44.11 2.26 -13.55
CA HIS A 501 45.11 1.19 -13.49
C HIS A 501 44.67 0.05 -12.55
N GLN A 502 44.08 0.37 -11.39
CA GLN A 502 43.54 -0.64 -10.47
C GLN A 502 42.34 -1.40 -11.07
N LEU A 503 41.46 -0.72 -11.81
CA LEU A 503 40.35 -1.38 -12.52
C LEU A 503 40.84 -2.32 -13.63
N THR A 504 41.90 -1.91 -14.35
CA THR A 504 42.48 -2.70 -15.44
C THR A 504 43.18 -3.95 -14.92
N GLU A 505 43.92 -3.84 -13.80
CA GLU A 505 44.52 -5.01 -13.13
C GLU A 505 43.46 -5.94 -12.50
N PHE A 506 42.38 -5.40 -11.93
CA PHE A 506 41.27 -6.18 -11.39
C PHE A 506 40.53 -6.99 -12.48
N ILE A 507 40.33 -6.40 -13.67
CA ILE A 507 39.76 -7.09 -14.83
C ILE A 507 40.73 -8.15 -15.37
N ARG A 508 42.05 -7.87 -15.35
CA ARG A 508 43.09 -8.81 -15.80
C ARG A 508 43.24 -10.02 -14.88
N MET A 509 43.10 -9.84 -13.55
CA MET A 509 43.10 -10.94 -12.57
C MET A 509 41.84 -11.82 -12.68
N ASN A 510 40.67 -11.23 -12.89
CA ASN A 510 39.42 -11.99 -13.04
C ASN A 510 39.37 -12.79 -14.36
N ASN A 511 39.91 -12.25 -15.45
CA ASN A 511 39.99 -12.98 -16.73
C ASN A 511 40.98 -14.15 -16.71
N LYS A 512 42.05 -14.09 -15.89
CA LYS A 512 42.95 -15.25 -15.69
C LYS A 512 42.30 -16.38 -14.89
N SER A 513 41.33 -16.08 -14.02
CA SER A 513 40.59 -17.09 -13.24
C SER A 513 39.53 -17.84 -14.07
N LEU A 514 39.04 -17.22 -15.15
CA LEU A 514 38.02 -17.80 -16.05
C LEU A 514 38.63 -18.72 -17.12
N THR A 515 39.91 -18.57 -17.43
CA THR A 515 40.61 -19.44 -18.40
C THR A 515 41.16 -20.74 -17.82
N SER A 516 41.16 -20.93 -16.48
CA SER A 516 41.67 -22.15 -15.83
C SER A 516 40.60 -23.21 -15.50
N ASN A 517 39.31 -22.96 -15.76
CA ASN A 517 38.20 -23.87 -15.43
C ASN A 517 37.47 -24.48 -16.66
N SER A 518 38.08 -24.49 -17.84
CA SER A 518 37.49 -25.07 -19.07
C SER A 518 38.21 -26.31 -19.61
N ARG A 519 38.97 -27.03 -18.79
CA ARG A 519 39.47 -28.38 -19.10
C ARG A 519 39.25 -29.30 -17.91
N LEU A 520 38.08 -29.94 -17.86
CA LEU A 520 37.80 -31.22 -17.19
C LEU A 520 36.29 -31.49 -17.34
N HIS A 521 35.92 -32.04 -18.51
CA HIS A 521 34.77 -32.92 -18.72
C HIS A 521 34.83 -33.39 -20.19
N ASP A 522 35.70 -34.38 -20.42
CA ASP A 522 35.40 -35.52 -21.29
C ASP A 522 35.15 -36.71 -20.36
#